data_AF-A0AA37V999-F1
#
_entry.id   AF-A0AA37V999-F1
#
_cell.length_a   1.000
_cell.length_b   1.000
_cell.length_c   1.000
_cell.angle_alpha   90.00
_cell.angle_beta   90.00
_cell.angle_gamma   90.00
#
_symmetry.space_group_name_H-M   'P 1'
#
loop_
_entity.id
_entity.type
_entity.pdbx_description
1 polymer ?
#
loop_
_entity_poly.entity_id
_entity_poly.type
_entity_poly.pdbx_seq_one_letter_code
_entity_poly.pdbx_strand_id
1 'polypeptide(L)'
;MLRSLLLAGACAALPLAPLAAQAPQHDVRSLGPARVALQVGAGTLGTPIGFIAVGVLTDQLFESLGRDDPTTSKLSLGAAYLGGALGAAAGPALVGARGPGSGKYLAGVGGAAVGGLASWAIVRLVDRDGDEPPRGGRITSTLAGIAVTVLPSVGATIGYNLSRRP
;
A
#
# COMPACT_ATOMS: atom_id res chain seq x y z
N MET A 1 -25.03 10.16 -6.52
CA MET A 1 -24.20 10.80 -7.57
C MET A 1 -22.84 11.26 -7.05
N LEU A 2 -22.76 11.93 -5.88
CA LEU A 2 -21.47 12.37 -5.29
C LEU A 2 -20.50 11.21 -4.96
N ARG A 3 -21.02 10.07 -4.49
CA ARG A 3 -20.25 8.83 -4.22
C ARG A 3 -19.63 8.22 -5.50
N SER A 4 -20.35 8.30 -6.62
CA SER A 4 -19.89 7.80 -7.93
C SER A 4 -18.78 8.68 -8.50
N LEU A 5 -18.84 9.99 -8.26
CA LEU A 5 -17.80 10.96 -8.66
C LEU A 5 -16.53 10.84 -7.82
N LEU A 6 -16.62 10.50 -6.53
CA LEU A 6 -15.46 10.28 -5.67
C LEU A 6 -14.74 8.95 -5.99
N LEU A 7 -15.49 7.89 -6.31
CA LEU A 7 -14.91 6.64 -6.78
C LEU A 7 -14.30 6.78 -8.18
N ALA A 8 -14.98 7.50 -9.08
CA ALA A 8 -14.39 7.86 -10.38
C ALA A 8 -13.15 8.75 -10.22
N GLY A 9 -13.11 9.64 -9.22
CA GLY A 9 -11.95 10.46 -8.87
C GLY A 9 -10.78 9.65 -8.31
N ALA A 10 -11.05 8.66 -7.47
CA ALA A 10 -10.02 7.75 -6.95
C ALA A 10 -9.48 6.79 -8.04
N CYS A 11 -10.36 6.32 -8.94
CA CYS A 11 -9.98 5.56 -10.13
C CYS A 11 -9.26 6.41 -11.19
N ALA A 12 -9.56 7.71 -11.29
CA ALA A 12 -8.89 8.66 -12.18
C ALA A 12 -7.57 9.23 -11.60
N ALA A 13 -7.36 9.14 -10.28
CA ALA A 13 -6.08 9.49 -9.65
C ALA A 13 -4.99 8.42 -9.88
N LEU A 14 -5.39 7.15 -10.04
CA LEU A 14 -4.48 6.04 -10.36
C LEU A 14 -3.70 6.23 -11.68
N PRO A 15 -4.29 6.73 -12.79
CA PRO A 15 -3.54 7.05 -14.01
C PRO A 15 -2.87 8.43 -14.02
N LEU A 16 -3.12 9.31 -13.04
CA LEU A 16 -2.53 10.66 -13.00
C LEU A 16 -1.24 10.75 -12.16
N ALA A 17 -0.99 9.80 -11.25
CA ALA A 17 0.29 9.69 -10.54
C ALA A 17 1.53 9.60 -11.47
N PRO A 18 1.50 8.91 -12.64
CA PRO A 18 2.62 8.94 -13.57
C PRO A 18 2.75 10.28 -14.33
N LEU A 19 1.69 11.09 -14.45
CA LEU A 19 1.74 12.37 -15.18
C LEU A 19 2.45 13.48 -14.39
N ALA A 20 2.23 13.54 -13.07
CA ALA A 20 2.95 14.48 -12.19
C ALA A 20 4.44 14.14 -12.02
N ALA A 21 4.84 12.91 -12.37
CA ALA A 21 6.23 12.48 -12.39
C ALA A 21 6.98 12.81 -13.69
N GLN A 22 6.31 13.38 -14.70
CA GLN A 22 6.87 13.72 -16.02
C GLN A 22 7.43 15.15 -16.12
N ALA A 23 7.67 15.85 -15.01
CA ALA A 23 8.41 17.11 -15.05
C ALA A 23 9.75 16.91 -15.78
N PRO A 24 10.10 17.75 -16.77
CA PRO A 24 11.25 17.53 -17.64
C PRO A 24 12.53 17.68 -16.81
N GLN A 25 13.14 16.55 -16.44
CA GLN A 25 14.37 16.53 -15.64
C GLN A 25 15.42 15.70 -16.36
N HIS A 26 16.45 16.41 -16.84
CA HIS A 26 17.72 15.87 -17.30
C HIS A 26 18.26 14.85 -16.27
N ASP A 27 18.75 13.71 -16.75
CA ASP A 27 19.53 12.67 -16.04
C ASP A 27 18.88 11.54 -15.22
N VAL A 28 17.55 11.43 -15.08
CA VAL A 28 16.94 10.19 -14.55
C VAL A 28 16.24 9.44 -15.68
N ARG A 29 16.87 8.37 -16.17
CA ARG A 29 16.35 7.52 -17.27
C ARG A 29 14.86 7.21 -17.04
N SER A 30 14.03 7.56 -18.01
CA SER A 30 12.58 7.33 -18.00
C SER A 30 12.25 5.89 -17.58
N LEU A 31 11.31 5.74 -16.63
CA LEU A 31 10.81 4.44 -16.21
C LEU A 31 9.81 3.92 -17.25
N GLY A 32 10.07 2.73 -17.78
CA GLY A 32 9.10 2.05 -18.64
C GLY A 32 7.83 1.65 -17.86
N PRO A 33 6.63 1.75 -18.46
CA PRO A 33 5.36 1.41 -17.81
C PRO A 33 5.31 -0.04 -17.33
N ALA A 34 5.95 -0.96 -18.05
CA ALA A 34 6.08 -2.36 -17.65
C ALA A 34 6.82 -2.54 -16.31
N ARG A 35 7.86 -1.74 -16.04
CA ARG A 35 8.58 -1.76 -14.76
C ARG A 35 7.66 -1.33 -13.64
N VAL A 36 6.92 -0.24 -13.81
CA VAL A 36 5.98 0.27 -12.80
C VAL A 36 4.88 -0.76 -12.53
N ALA A 37 4.29 -1.36 -13.57
CA ALA A 37 3.28 -2.40 -13.42
C ALA A 37 3.80 -3.61 -12.64
N LEU A 38 5.04 -4.05 -12.91
CA LEU A 38 5.68 -5.14 -12.15
C LEU A 38 5.95 -4.75 -10.69
N GLN A 39 6.41 -3.53 -10.43
CA GLN A 39 6.64 -3.04 -9.08
C GLN A 39 5.34 -3.05 -8.26
N VAL A 40 4.25 -2.52 -8.85
CA VAL A 40 2.94 -2.50 -8.21
C VAL A 40 2.40 -3.92 -8.05
N GLY A 41 2.46 -4.77 -9.07
CA GLY A 41 1.99 -6.15 -8.99
C GLY A 41 2.72 -6.96 -7.93
N ALA A 42 4.05 -6.88 -7.91
CA ALA A 42 4.87 -7.56 -6.90
C ALA A 42 4.60 -7.04 -5.48
N GLY A 43 4.45 -5.72 -5.31
CA GLY A 43 4.11 -5.15 -4.01
C GLY A 43 2.70 -5.53 -3.52
N THR A 44 1.72 -5.65 -4.43
CA THR A 44 0.36 -6.07 -4.09
C THR A 44 0.34 -7.50 -3.54
N LEU A 45 1.17 -8.39 -4.09
CA LEU A 45 1.36 -9.75 -3.56
C LEU A 45 2.20 -9.77 -2.27
N GLY A 46 3.17 -8.86 -2.14
CA GLY A 46 4.02 -8.74 -0.96
C GLY A 46 3.27 -8.27 0.28
N THR A 47 2.26 -7.40 0.14
CA THR A 47 1.46 -6.88 1.26
C THR A 47 0.81 -7.97 2.12
N PRO A 48 -0.01 -8.90 1.58
CA PRO A 48 -0.63 -9.94 2.40
C PRO A 48 0.40 -10.89 3.03
N ILE A 49 1.49 -11.21 2.31
CA ILE A 49 2.56 -12.07 2.82
C ILE A 49 3.24 -11.43 4.03
N GLY A 50 3.65 -10.16 3.90
CA GLY A 50 4.29 -9.44 4.98
C GLY A 50 3.36 -9.23 6.18
N PHE A 51 2.08 -8.98 5.93
CA PHE A 51 1.08 -8.82 6.99
C PHE A 51 0.91 -10.11 7.81
N ILE A 52 0.70 -11.24 7.14
CA ILE A 52 0.52 -12.54 7.80
C ILE A 52 1.81 -12.95 8.52
N ALA A 53 2.97 -12.85 7.86
CA ALA A 53 4.23 -13.27 8.43
C ALA A 53 4.58 -12.50 9.72
N VAL A 54 4.45 -11.17 9.70
CA VAL A 54 4.76 -10.36 10.88
C VAL A 54 3.68 -10.48 11.96
N GLY A 55 2.40 -10.61 11.58
CA GLY A 55 1.32 -10.86 12.53
C GLY A 55 1.55 -12.15 13.33
N VAL A 56 1.74 -13.27 12.63
CA VAL A 56 2.00 -14.58 13.26
C VAL A 56 3.24 -14.55 14.15
N LEU A 57 4.34 -13.94 13.67
CA LEU A 57 5.57 -13.83 14.45
C LEU A 57 5.38 -12.99 15.72
N THR A 58 4.58 -11.93 15.64
CA THR A 58 4.30 -11.04 16.77
C THR A 58 3.36 -11.71 17.79
N ASP A 59 2.35 -12.44 17.33
CA ASP A 59 1.46 -13.21 18.20
C ASP A 59 2.25 -14.28 18.96
N GLN A 60 3.10 -15.06 18.28
CA GLN A 60 3.99 -16.05 18.92
C GLN A 60 4.92 -15.42 19.95
N LEU A 61 5.46 -14.23 19.65
CA LEU A 61 6.31 -13.50 20.59
C LEU A 61 5.53 -13.11 21.84
N PHE A 62 4.31 -12.62 21.70
CA PHE A 62 3.50 -12.23 22.85
C PHE A 62 2.97 -13.40 23.67
N GLU A 63 2.61 -14.51 23.02
CA GLU A 63 2.31 -15.79 23.68
C GLU A 63 3.51 -16.25 24.51
N SER A 64 4.72 -16.21 23.95
CA SER A 64 5.95 -16.60 24.65
C SER A 64 6.27 -15.72 25.87
N LEU A 65 5.73 -14.50 25.90
CA LEU A 65 5.88 -13.53 27.00
C LEU A 65 4.72 -13.58 28.00
N GLY A 66 3.75 -14.49 27.80
CA GLY A 66 2.60 -14.67 28.69
C GLY A 66 1.64 -13.48 28.75
N ARG A 67 1.57 -12.67 27.68
CA ARG A 67 0.73 -11.45 27.64
C ARG A 67 -0.59 -11.67 26.90
N ASP A 68 -1.62 -12.12 27.63
CA ASP A 68 -3.01 -12.23 27.16
C ASP A 68 -3.84 -10.95 27.44
N ASP A 69 -3.29 -9.78 27.12
CA ASP A 69 -3.98 -8.50 27.30
C ASP A 69 -4.63 -8.05 25.97
N PRO A 70 -5.85 -7.48 25.97
CA PRO A 70 -6.44 -6.86 24.78
C PRO A 70 -5.55 -5.78 24.10
N THR A 71 -4.59 -5.19 24.82
CA THR A 71 -3.56 -4.31 24.24
C THR A 71 -2.58 -5.04 23.32
N THR A 72 -2.29 -6.32 23.60
CA THR A 72 -1.45 -7.20 22.78
C THR A 72 -2.01 -7.34 21.37
N SER A 73 -3.33 -7.53 21.26
CA SER A 73 -4.01 -7.70 19.96
C SER A 73 -3.92 -6.43 19.08
N LYS A 74 -3.94 -5.24 19.70
CA LYS A 74 -3.74 -3.97 18.97
C LYS A 74 -2.30 -3.82 18.49
N LEU A 75 -1.34 -4.23 19.31
CA LEU A 75 0.08 -4.20 18.95
C LEU A 75 0.40 -5.20 17.85
N SER A 76 -0.15 -6.42 17.89
CA SER A 76 0.06 -7.39 16.82
C SER A 76 -0.58 -6.96 15.51
N LEU A 77 -1.75 -6.33 15.54
CA LEU A 77 -2.35 -5.72 14.35
C LEU A 77 -1.48 -4.58 13.79
N GLY A 78 -0.92 -3.73 14.64
CA GLY A 78 0.01 -2.67 14.23
C GLY A 78 1.29 -3.23 13.62
N ALA A 79 1.84 -4.30 14.22
CA ALA A 79 3.01 -5.00 13.69
C ALA A 79 2.71 -5.67 12.35
N ALA A 80 1.57 -6.34 12.21
CA ALA A 80 1.11 -6.92 10.95
C ALA A 80 0.96 -5.84 9.88
N TYR A 81 0.39 -4.67 10.21
CA TYR A 81 0.31 -3.55 9.28
C TYR A 81 1.69 -3.07 8.81
N LEU A 82 2.66 -2.95 9.72
CA LEU A 82 4.06 -2.65 9.37
C LEU A 82 4.66 -3.74 8.48
N GLY A 83 4.40 -5.02 8.77
CA GLY A 83 4.80 -6.14 7.94
C GLY A 83 4.23 -6.05 6.53
N GLY A 84 2.96 -5.67 6.40
CA GLY A 84 2.33 -5.41 5.12
C GLY A 84 3.02 -4.27 4.35
N ALA A 85 3.37 -3.17 5.02
CA ALA A 85 4.10 -2.07 4.40
C ALA A 85 5.51 -2.48 3.94
N LEU A 86 6.22 -3.28 4.74
CA LEU A 86 7.53 -3.84 4.38
C LEU A 86 7.43 -4.78 3.17
N GLY A 87 6.40 -5.64 3.15
CA GLY A 87 6.09 -6.52 2.03
C GLY A 87 5.74 -5.76 0.75
N ALA A 88 4.92 -4.71 0.86
CA ALA A 88 4.56 -3.84 -0.25
C ALA A 88 5.79 -3.16 -0.86
N ALA A 89 6.74 -2.72 -0.03
CA ALA A 89 7.99 -2.10 -0.47
C ALA A 89 9.01 -3.09 -1.05
N ALA A 90 8.89 -4.39 -0.76
CA ALA A 90 9.79 -5.41 -1.30
C ALA A 90 9.64 -5.53 -2.82
N GLY A 91 8.41 -5.42 -3.36
CA GLY A 91 8.14 -5.42 -4.80
C GLY A 91 8.97 -4.39 -5.58
N PRO A 92 8.81 -3.07 -5.32
CA PRO A 92 9.58 -2.05 -6.01
C PRO A 92 11.09 -2.15 -5.79
N ALA A 93 11.53 -2.62 -4.63
CA ALA A 93 12.96 -2.84 -4.36
C ALA A 93 13.52 -4.01 -5.17
N LEU A 94 12.85 -5.16 -5.23
CA LEU A 94 13.30 -6.34 -5.98
C LEU A 94 13.32 -6.08 -7.49
N VAL A 95 12.25 -5.49 -8.01
CA VAL A 95 12.13 -5.15 -9.44
C VAL A 95 13.05 -3.96 -9.78
N GLY A 96 13.26 -3.03 -8.84
CA GLY A 96 14.01 -1.81 -9.05
C GLY A 96 15.52 -1.91 -8.81
N ALA A 97 15.99 -2.90 -8.05
CA ALA A 97 17.39 -3.04 -7.64
C ALA A 97 18.38 -3.25 -8.81
N ARG A 98 17.92 -3.84 -9.92
CA ARG A 98 18.76 -4.14 -11.09
C ARG A 98 18.62 -3.13 -12.23
N GLY A 99 17.80 -2.09 -12.05
CA GLY A 99 17.52 -1.09 -13.08
C GLY A 99 18.27 0.23 -12.85
N PRO A 100 18.44 1.06 -13.90
CA PRO A 100 19.00 2.40 -13.75
C PRO A 100 18.15 3.25 -12.80
N GLY A 101 18.84 4.01 -11.93
CA GLY A 101 18.25 4.76 -10.84
C GLY A 101 17.55 3.82 -9.85
N SER A 102 18.27 3.25 -8.89
CA SER A 102 17.67 2.48 -7.80
C SER A 102 17.19 3.44 -6.71
N GLY A 103 16.00 3.16 -6.19
CA GLY A 103 15.42 3.90 -5.07
C GLY A 103 15.84 3.32 -3.72
N LYS A 104 15.54 4.05 -2.65
CA LYS A 104 15.74 3.63 -1.27
C LYS A 104 14.53 2.81 -0.80
N TYR A 105 14.79 1.62 -0.27
CA TYR A 105 13.76 0.74 0.29
C TYR A 105 12.92 1.45 1.37
N LEU A 106 13.56 2.18 2.28
CA LEU A 106 12.87 2.92 3.35
C LEU A 106 11.92 4.01 2.83
N ALA A 107 12.25 4.65 1.70
CA ALA A 107 11.33 5.60 1.07
C ALA A 107 10.11 4.87 0.48
N GLY A 108 10.31 3.65 -0.05
CA GLY A 108 9.22 2.75 -0.42
C GLY A 108 8.36 2.33 0.78
N VAL A 109 8.96 2.00 1.93
CA VAL A 109 8.22 1.68 3.16
C VAL A 109 7.39 2.87 3.63
N GLY A 110 7.97 4.08 3.62
CA GLY A 110 7.24 5.31 3.95
C GLY A 110 6.08 5.56 3.01
N GLY A 111 6.29 5.39 1.70
CA GLY A 111 5.21 5.46 0.71
C GLY A 111 4.13 4.41 0.91
N ALA A 112 4.50 3.18 1.26
CA ALA A 112 3.56 2.09 1.56
C ALA A 112 2.70 2.42 2.78
N ALA A 113 3.31 2.97 3.83
CA ALA A 113 2.59 3.40 5.03
C ALA A 113 1.55 4.49 4.72
N VAL A 114 1.91 5.49 3.90
CA VAL A 114 0.98 6.53 3.43
C VAL A 114 -0.15 5.92 2.57
N GLY A 115 0.19 4.99 1.66
CA GLY A 115 -0.79 4.27 0.85
C GLY A 115 -1.79 3.48 1.70
N GLY A 116 -1.32 2.79 2.74
CA GLY A 116 -2.19 2.07 3.66
C GLY A 116 -3.06 2.98 4.55
N LEU A 117 -2.57 4.17 4.92
CA LEU A 117 -3.41 5.17 5.62
C LEU A 117 -4.53 5.69 4.71
N ALA A 118 -4.23 5.89 3.43
CA ALA A 118 -5.24 6.24 2.43
C ALA A 118 -6.28 5.11 2.26
N SER A 119 -5.83 3.85 2.22
CA SER A 119 -6.72 2.68 2.23
C SER A 119 -7.63 2.64 3.45
N TRP A 120 -7.07 2.87 4.63
CA TRP A 120 -7.82 2.92 5.89
C TRP A 120 -8.88 4.02 5.88
N ALA A 121 -8.54 5.20 5.36
CA ALA A 121 -9.48 6.29 5.18
C ALA A 121 -10.63 5.92 4.23
N ILE A 122 -10.33 5.25 3.10
CA ILE A 122 -11.34 4.77 2.15
C ILE A 122 -12.30 3.78 2.84
N VAL A 123 -11.78 2.78 3.55
CA VAL A 123 -12.60 1.80 4.27
C VAL A 123 -13.48 2.50 5.29
N ARG A 124 -12.94 3.41 6.10
CA ARG A 124 -13.70 4.17 7.10
C ARG A 124 -14.80 5.04 6.49
N LEU A 125 -14.58 5.58 5.28
CA LEU A 125 -15.59 6.36 4.57
C LEU A 125 -16.70 5.48 3.97
N VAL A 126 -16.37 4.24 3.60
CA VAL A 126 -17.33 3.25 3.09
C VAL A 126 -18.15 2.62 4.23
N ASP A 127 -17.53 2.41 5.39
CA ASP A 127 -18.08 1.69 6.55
C ASP A 127 -18.67 2.60 7.64
N ARG A 128 -19.13 3.79 7.27
CA ARG A 128 -19.54 4.85 8.22
C ARG A 128 -20.74 4.50 9.11
N ASP A 129 -21.49 3.45 8.79
CA ASP A 129 -22.79 3.15 9.42
C ASP A 129 -22.77 1.96 10.39
N GLY A 130 -21.63 1.30 10.62
CA GLY A 130 -21.35 0.39 11.76
C GLY A 130 -22.14 -0.92 11.87
N ASP A 131 -23.44 -0.90 11.59
CA ASP A 131 -24.38 -2.01 11.79
C ASP A 131 -25.29 -2.27 10.56
N GLU A 132 -25.25 -1.41 9.54
CA GLU A 132 -26.00 -1.65 8.30
C GLU A 132 -25.12 -2.30 7.22
N PRO A 133 -25.66 -3.29 6.47
CA PRO A 133 -24.95 -3.85 5.33
C PRO A 133 -24.53 -2.71 4.39
N PRO A 134 -23.29 -2.73 3.86
CA PRO A 134 -22.70 -1.60 3.14
C PRO A 134 -23.67 -1.10 2.07
N ARG A 135 -24.18 0.13 2.26
CA ARG A 135 -25.20 0.78 1.40
C ARG A 135 -24.78 0.92 -0.07
N GLY A 136 -23.55 0.55 -0.41
CA GLY A 136 -22.97 0.59 -1.77
C GLY A 136 -23.03 -0.72 -2.56
N GLY A 137 -23.62 -1.80 -2.03
CA GLY A 137 -23.68 -3.10 -2.71
C GLY A 137 -22.31 -3.76 -2.94
N ARG A 138 -22.30 -4.98 -3.51
CA ARG A 138 -21.07 -5.80 -3.72
C ARG A 138 -19.93 -5.02 -4.39
N ILE A 139 -20.25 -4.15 -5.34
CA ILE A 139 -19.26 -3.39 -6.12
C ILE A 139 -18.42 -2.46 -5.23
N THR A 140 -19.05 -1.75 -4.28
CA THR A 140 -18.33 -0.80 -3.43
C THR A 140 -17.41 -1.51 -2.46
N SER A 141 -17.84 -2.65 -1.91
CA SER A 141 -17.02 -3.51 -1.05
C SER A 141 -15.86 -4.15 -1.81
N THR A 142 -16.08 -4.60 -3.05
CA THR A 142 -15.00 -5.13 -3.91
C THR A 142 -13.96 -4.06 -4.22
N LEU A 143 -14.40 -2.84 -4.57
CA LEU A 143 -13.48 -1.73 -4.86
C LEU A 143 -12.71 -1.28 -3.62
N ALA A 144 -13.34 -1.29 -2.43
CA ALA A 144 -12.64 -1.06 -1.17
C ALA A 144 -11.59 -2.16 -0.90
N GLY A 145 -11.92 -3.43 -1.13
CA GLY A 145 -10.97 -4.54 -1.00
C GLY A 145 -9.77 -4.44 -1.95
N ILE A 146 -10.00 -4.06 -3.21
CA ILE A 146 -8.95 -3.79 -4.19
C ILE A 146 -8.11 -2.57 -3.74
N ALA A 147 -8.75 -1.52 -3.28
CA ALA A 147 -8.06 -0.32 -2.81
C ALA A 147 -7.11 -0.65 -1.64
N VAL A 148 -7.59 -1.42 -0.65
CA VAL A 148 -6.80 -1.82 0.52
C VAL A 148 -5.54 -2.60 0.15
N THR A 149 -5.61 -3.41 -0.89
CA THR A 149 -4.47 -4.24 -1.32
C THR A 149 -3.51 -3.52 -2.27
N VAL A 150 -4.03 -2.63 -3.12
CA VAL A 150 -3.24 -1.99 -4.19
C VAL A 150 -2.60 -0.68 -3.75
N LEU A 151 -3.29 0.16 -2.96
CA LEU A 151 -2.76 1.49 -2.58
C LEU A 151 -1.43 1.44 -1.82
N PRO A 152 -1.19 0.51 -0.87
CA PRO A 152 0.12 0.39 -0.23
C PRO A 152 1.23 0.15 -1.25
N SER A 153 0.98 -0.71 -2.24
CA SER A 153 1.94 -1.02 -3.31
C SER A 153 2.20 0.18 -4.24
N VAL A 154 1.15 0.94 -4.57
CA VAL A 154 1.25 2.18 -5.34
C VAL A 154 2.07 3.22 -4.58
N GLY A 155 1.75 3.44 -3.31
CA GLY A 155 2.51 4.33 -2.43
C GLY A 155 3.97 3.91 -2.32
N ALA A 156 4.24 2.61 -2.17
CA ALA A 156 5.59 2.06 -2.12
C ALA A 156 6.38 2.34 -3.39
N THR A 157 5.75 2.15 -4.54
CA THR A 157 6.34 2.39 -5.85
C THR A 157 6.66 3.87 -6.05
N ILE A 158 5.76 4.77 -5.65
CA ILE A 158 5.97 6.22 -5.71
C ILE A 158 7.14 6.62 -4.79
N GLY A 159 7.12 6.24 -3.52
CA GLY A 159 8.17 6.58 -2.55
C GLY A 159 9.54 6.08 -2.97
N TYR A 160 9.63 4.82 -3.43
CA TYR A 160 10.86 4.24 -3.96
C TYR A 160 11.36 5.04 -5.17
N ASN A 161 10.49 5.34 -6.15
CA ASN A 161 10.90 6.01 -7.37
C ASN A 161 11.22 7.51 -7.17
N LEU A 162 10.60 8.19 -6.21
CA LEU A 162 10.93 9.58 -5.85
C LEU A 162 12.30 9.68 -5.18
N SER A 163 12.68 8.69 -4.36
CA SER A 163 13.97 8.67 -3.66
C SER A 163 15.19 8.44 -4.56
N ARG A 164 14.98 8.24 -5.86
CA ARG A 164 16.03 8.18 -6.88
C ARG A 164 16.58 9.56 -7.24
N ARG A 165 15.87 10.61 -6.85
CA ARG A 165 16.29 12.01 -7.05
C ARG A 165 17.38 12.34 -6.00
N PRO A 166 18.49 12.96 -6.41
CA PRO A 166 19.52 13.44 -5.48
C PRO A 166 18.98 14.53 -4.55
#